data_AF-A0A1V0PS48-F1
#
_entry.id   AF-A0A1V0PS48-F1
#
_cell.length_a   1.000
_cell.length_b   1.000
_cell.length_c   1.000
_cell.angle_alpha   90.00
_cell.angle_beta   90.00
_cell.angle_gamma   90.00
#
_symmetry.space_group_name_H-M   'P 1'
#
loop_
_entity.id
_entity.type
_entity.pdbx_description
1 polymer ?
#
loop_
_entity_poly.entity_id
_entity_poly.type
_entity_poly.pdbx_seq_one_letter_code
_entity_poly.pdbx_strand_id
1 'polypeptide(L)' 'MKKPPFEVSDHAVLRYLERAMGVDVEGTRRRIGRAVAVAEGHEGITGVLVGGMRFRLRGKIVVTVEPTQWPRQRHGQKKG' A
#
# COMPACT_ATOMS: atom_id res chain seq x y z
N MET A 1 -20.53 -17.48 5.09
CA MET A 1 -20.20 -17.73 3.67
C MET A 1 -19.11 -18.80 3.62
N LYS A 2 -19.21 -19.80 2.73
CA LYS A 2 -18.14 -20.80 2.54
C LYS A 2 -16.91 -20.10 1.93
N LYS A 3 -15.71 -20.51 2.33
CA LYS A 3 -14.48 -20.02 1.69
C LYS A 3 -14.47 -20.43 0.21
N PRO A 4 -13.92 -19.59 -0.70
CA PRO A 4 -13.71 -19.98 -2.08
C PRO A 4 -12.91 -21.29 -2.16
N PRO A 5 -13.18 -22.16 -3.14
CA PRO A 5 -12.48 -23.43 -3.29
C PRO A 5 -11.03 -23.28 -3.77
N PHE A 6 -10.65 -22.10 -4.26
CA PHE A 6 -9.32 -21.81 -4.77
C PHE A 6 -8.71 -20.60 -4.07
N GLU A 7 -7.42 -20.70 -3.76
CA GLU A 7 -6.62 -19.55 -3.34
C GLU A 7 -6.25 -18.71 -4.58
N VAL A 8 -6.17 -17.39 -4.40
CA VAL A 8 -5.86 -16.44 -5.46
C VAL A 8 -4.59 -15.69 -5.07
N SER A 9 -3.57 -15.74 -5.92
CA SER A 9 -2.32 -15.01 -5.69
C SER A 9 -2.47 -13.52 -6.00
N ASP A 10 -1.67 -12.67 -5.35
CA ASP A 10 -1.63 -11.24 -5.64
C ASP A 10 -1.35 -10.94 -7.12
N HIS A 11 -0.53 -11.77 -7.77
CA HIS A 11 -0.29 -11.65 -9.20
C HIS A 11 -1.57 -11.82 -10.03
N ALA A 12 -2.39 -12.83 -9.72
CA ALA A 12 -3.65 -13.05 -10.40
C ALA A 12 -4.64 -11.90 -10.14
N VAL A 13 -4.67 -11.36 -8.91
CA VAL A 13 -5.46 -10.17 -8.58
C VAL A 13 -5.04 -8.97 -9.42
N LEU A 14 -3.74 -8.67 -9.50
CA LEU A 14 -3.23 -7.55 -10.31
C LEU A 14 -3.61 -7.71 -11.78
N ARG A 15 -3.47 -8.91 -12.35
CA ARG A 15 -3.85 -9.17 -13.75
C ARG A 15 -5.34 -9.05 -13.99
N TYR A 16 -6.16 -9.47 -13.04
CA TYR A 16 -7.61 -9.31 -13.14
C TYR A 16 -8.00 -7.83 -13.10
N LEU A 17 -7.41 -7.04 -12.19
CA LEU A 17 -7.64 -5.60 -12.12
C LEU A 17 -7.25 -4.89 -13.42
N GLU A 18 -6.08 -5.21 -14.00
CA GLU A 18 -5.63 -4.63 -15.25
C GLU A 18 -6.53 -5.03 -16.44
N ARG A 19 -6.74 -6.33 -16.63
CA ARG A 19 -7.28 -6.87 -17.89
C ARG A 19 -8.81 -6.94 -17.90
N ALA A 20 -9.43 -7.23 -16.75
CA ALA A 20 -10.88 -7.39 -16.66
C ALA A 20 -11.56 -6.11 -16.16
N MET A 21 -10.95 -5.43 -15.18
CA MET A 21 -11.53 -4.21 -14.58
C MET A 21 -11.02 -2.91 -15.21
N GLY A 22 -10.04 -2.98 -16.13
CA GLY A 22 -9.49 -1.82 -16.83
C GLY A 22 -8.69 -0.87 -15.94
N VAL A 23 -8.19 -1.34 -14.78
CA VAL A 23 -7.39 -0.52 -13.87
C VAL A 23 -6.00 -0.28 -14.48
N ASP A 24 -5.62 1.00 -14.62
CA ASP A 24 -4.28 1.37 -15.05
C ASP A 24 -3.25 1.21 -13.91
N VAL A 25 -2.75 -0.02 -13.74
CA VAL A 25 -1.78 -0.36 -12.70
C VAL A 25 -0.44 0.34 -12.93
N GLU A 26 0.02 0.44 -14.18
CA GLU A 26 1.30 1.10 -14.48
C GLU A 26 1.22 2.62 -14.33
N GLY A 27 0.12 3.26 -14.73
CA GLY A 27 -0.13 4.66 -14.42
C GLY A 27 -0.23 4.92 -12.92
N THR A 28 -0.86 4.00 -12.18
CA THR A 28 -0.90 4.05 -10.70
C THR A 28 0.50 3.93 -10.10
N ARG A 29 1.33 3.00 -10.58
CA ARG A 29 2.74 2.84 -10.15
C ARG A 29 3.53 4.13 -10.34
N ARG A 30 3.42 4.76 -11.52
CA ARG A 30 4.08 6.04 -11.81
C ARG A 30 3.57 7.16 -10.91
N ARG A 31 2.26 7.21 -10.64
CA ARG A 31 1.66 8.21 -9.74
C ARG A 31 2.21 8.07 -8.32
N ILE A 32 2.33 6.84 -7.81
CA ILE A 32 2.92 6.56 -6.49
C ILE A 32 4.39 7.03 -6.48
N GLY A 33 5.18 6.65 -7.49
CA GLY A 33 6.57 7.08 -7.60
C GLY A 33 6.74 8.60 -7.54
N ARG A 34 5.89 9.34 -8.27
CA ARG A 34 5.87 10.81 -8.21
C ARG A 34 5.46 11.34 -6.84
N ALA A 35 4.47 10.72 -6.18
CA ALA A 35 4.01 11.16 -4.87
C ALA A 35 5.10 11.03 -3.79
N VAL A 36 5.96 10.02 -3.88
CA VAL A 36 7.07 9.82 -2.94
C VAL A 36 8.36 10.50 -3.34
N ALA A 37 8.42 11.16 -4.50
CA ALA A 37 9.64 11.79 -5.01
C ALA A 37 10.17 12.89 -4.08
N VAL A 38 9.32 13.47 -3.23
CA VAL A 38 9.74 14.41 -2.17
C VAL A 38 10.76 13.82 -1.18
N ALA A 39 10.88 12.49 -1.09
CA ALA A 39 11.92 11.85 -0.28
C ALA A 39 13.30 11.82 -0.96
N GLU A 40 13.39 12.19 -2.23
CA GLU A 40 14.67 12.27 -2.94
C GLU A 40 15.57 13.34 -2.32
N GLY A 41 16.85 13.01 -2.13
CA GLY A 41 17.82 13.91 -1.47
C GLY A 41 17.74 13.95 0.05
N HIS A 42 16.79 13.25 0.67
CA HIS A 42 16.69 13.14 2.12
C HIS A 42 17.16 11.76 2.61
N GLU A 43 18.34 11.71 3.21
CA GLU A 43 18.86 10.47 3.79
C GLU A 43 18.04 10.02 5.00
N GLY A 44 17.83 8.71 5.13
CA GLY A 44 17.15 8.10 6.28
C GLY A 44 15.62 8.20 6.28
N ILE A 45 14.98 8.76 5.23
CA ILE A 45 13.53 8.77 5.14
C ILE A 45 12.98 7.34 5.02
N THR A 46 12.05 6.99 5.91
CA THR A 46 11.38 5.69 5.95
C THR A 46 9.92 5.73 5.48
N GLY A 47 9.40 6.92 5.18
CA GLY A 47 8.10 7.05 4.55
C GLY A 47 7.66 8.47 4.25
N VAL A 48 6.64 8.58 3.39
CA VAL A 48 6.07 9.83 2.89
C VAL A 48 4.58 9.84 3.19
N LEU A 49 4.04 10.98 3.64
CA LEU A 49 2.62 11.17 3.91
C LEU A 49 2.00 12.06 2.82
N VAL A 50 1.07 11.51 2.04
CA VAL A 50 0.34 12.25 0.99
C VAL A 50 -1.13 11.84 1.01
N GLY A 51 -2.03 12.82 1.04
CA GLY A 51 -3.47 12.58 0.92
C GLY A 51 -4.06 11.63 1.98
N GLY A 52 -3.56 11.70 3.22
CA GLY A 52 -3.97 10.81 4.31
C GLY A 52 -3.41 9.38 4.21
N MET A 53 -2.57 9.09 3.22
CA MET A 53 -1.91 7.79 3.07
C MET A 53 -0.42 7.90 3.38
N ARG A 54 0.09 6.95 4.17
CA ARG A 54 1.52 6.80 4.46
C ARG A 54 2.10 5.75 3.52
N PHE A 55 3.09 6.17 2.75
CA PHE A 55 3.88 5.32 1.85
C PHE A 55 5.18 4.98 2.56
N ARG A 56 5.42 3.71 2.90
CA ARG A 56 6.70 3.31 3.52
C ARG A 56 7.75 3.03 2.48
N LEU A 57 8.96 3.50 2.76
CA LEU A 57 10.12 3.36 1.92
C LEU A 57 11.13 2.41 2.56
N ARG A 58 11.74 1.56 1.73
CA ARG A 58 12.97 0.83 2.04
C ARG A 58 13.97 1.16 0.93
N GLY A 59 14.87 2.10 1.21
CA GLY A 59 15.69 2.71 0.17
C GLY A 59 14.80 3.41 -0.87
N LYS A 60 14.98 3.09 -2.16
CA LYS A 60 14.21 3.67 -3.27
C LYS A 60 12.91 2.94 -3.61
N ILE A 61 12.49 1.98 -2.78
CA ILE A 61 11.31 1.14 -3.05
C ILE A 61 10.20 1.50 -2.07
N VAL A 62 9.00 1.79 -2.60
CA VAL A 62 7.77 1.83 -1.81
C VAL A 62 7.35 0.39 -1.52
N VAL A 63 7.37 0.01 -0.25
CA VAL A 63 7.10 -1.38 0.18
C VAL A 63 5.67 -1.58 0.67
N THR A 64 5.01 -0.53 1.16
CA THR A 64 3.60 -0.59 1.56
C THR A 64 2.97 0.80 1.55
N VAL A 65 1.64 0.83 1.47
CA VAL A 65 0.82 2.04 1.56
C VAL A 65 -0.27 1.78 2.59
N GLU A 66 -0.27 2.55 3.68
CA GLU A 66 -1.20 2.40 4.80
C GLU A 66 -2.01 3.69 5.01
N PRO A 67 -3.31 3.61 5.29
CA PRO A 67 -4.07 4.80 5.70
C PRO A 67 -3.52 5.32 7.04
N THR A 68 -3.38 6.63 7.16
CA THR A 68 -2.89 7.23 8.43
C THR A 68 -3.91 7.19 9.56
N GLN A 69 -5.20 7.09 9.21
CA GLN A 69 -6.30 6.93 10.15
C GLN A 69 -7.07 5.66 9.81
N TRP A 70 -6.59 4.52 10.29
CA TRP A 70 -7.45 3.36 10.53
C TRP A 70 -7.81 3.37 12.03
N PRO A 71 -9.08 3.11 12.44
CA PRO A 71 -9.47 3.20 13.85
C PRO A 71 -8.50 2.34 14.67
N ARG A 72 -7.84 2.97 15.65
CA ARG A 72 -7.02 2.27 16.63
C ARG A 72 -7.91 1.18 17.21
N GLN A 73 -7.74 -0.07 16.80
CA GLN A 73 -8.22 -1.18 17.61
C GLN A 73 -7.51 -1.01 18.94
N ARG A 74 -8.24 -0.50 19.94
CA ARG A 74 -7.82 -0.48 21.32
C ARG A 74 -7.57 -1.93 21.68
N HIS A 75 -6.31 -2.36 21.56
CA HIS A 75 -5.86 -3.62 22.10
C HIS A 75 -6.21 -3.57 23.58
N GLY A 76 -7.16 -4.39 23.99
CA GLY A 76 -7.56 -4.54 25.37
C GLY A 76 -6.32 -4.88 26.17
N GLN A 77 -5.84 -3.92 26.96
CA GLN A 77 -4.88 -4.15 28.00
C GLN A 77 -5.55 -5.06 29.04
N LYS A 78 -5.40 -6.38 28.89
CA LYS A 78 -5.62 -7.30 30.01
C LYS A 78 -4.56 -6.96 31.04
N LYS A 79 -4.97 -6.22 32.08
CA LYS A 79 -4.23 -6.14 33.34
C LYS A 79 -4.21 -7.56 33.93
N GLY A 80 -3.02 -8.13 34.04
CA GLY A 80 -2.72 -9.10 35.08
C GLY A 80 -2.51 -8.39 36.41
#